data_AF-A0A7S1NX79-F1
#
_entry.id   AF-A0A7S1NX79-F1
#
_cell.length_a   1.000
_cell.length_b   1.000
_cell.length_c   1.000
_cell.angle_alpha   90.00
_cell.angle_beta   90.00
_cell.angle_gamma   90.00
#
_symmetry.space_group_name_H-M   'P 1'
#
loop_
_entity.id
_entity.type
_entity.pdbx_description
1 polymer ?
#
loop_
_entity_poly.entity_id
_entity_poly.type
_entity_poly.pdbx_seq_one_letter_code
_entity_poly.pdbx_strand_id
1 'polypeptide(L)'
;WASRLQQYDDLSAKIDPETTPYASKYKGRQILFELMRDGVVMSEQSPSRKLTEALMDVYVRLAFNYVDTDEIASGEKVLRRAYQVVLQLCSDPSVGEASMQKHRLMLLKMGNLMAS
;
A
#
# COMPACT_ATOMS: atom_id res chain seq x y z
N TRP A 1 -14.03 -3.68 0.22
CA TRP A 1 -12.64 -3.43 0.61
C TRP A 1 -12.23 -4.31 1.77
N ALA A 2 -12.91 -4.26 2.93
CA ALA A 2 -12.55 -5.05 4.11
C ALA A 2 -12.40 -6.57 3.86
N SER A 3 -13.34 -7.22 3.19
CA SER A 3 -13.24 -8.66 2.87
C SER A 3 -12.04 -9.01 1.99
N ARG A 4 -11.74 -8.17 1.00
CA ARG A 4 -10.58 -8.31 0.12
C ARG A 4 -9.25 -8.08 0.87
N LEU A 5 -9.22 -7.10 1.78
CA LEU A 5 -8.05 -6.88 2.63
C LEU A 5 -7.81 -8.04 3.60
N GLN A 6 -8.87 -8.61 4.18
CA GLN A 6 -8.74 -9.82 4.99
C GLN A 6 -8.17 -10.99 4.18
N GLN A 7 -8.68 -11.20 2.96
CA GLN A 7 -8.17 -12.23 2.07
C GLN A 7 -6.68 -12.00 1.71
N TYR A 8 -6.28 -10.74 1.51
CA TYR A 8 -4.87 -10.39 1.34
C TYR A 8 -4.05 -10.74 2.59
N ASP A 9 -4.54 -10.38 3.78
CA ASP A 9 -3.84 -10.66 5.05
C ASP A 9 -3.62 -12.17 5.24
N ASP A 10 -4.66 -12.98 4.98
CA ASP A 10 -4.58 -14.44 5.04
C ASP A 10 -3.55 -15.02 4.05
N LEU A 11 -3.49 -14.48 2.82
CA LEU A 11 -2.50 -14.88 1.81
C LEU A 11 -1.09 -14.44 2.17
N SER A 12 -0.94 -13.25 2.75
CA SER A 12 0.36 -12.66 3.10
C SER A 12 1.05 -13.40 4.25
N ALA A 13 0.26 -14.00 5.15
CA ALA A 13 0.74 -14.81 6.27
C ALA A 13 1.10 -16.25 5.87
N LYS A 14 0.75 -16.68 4.65
CA LYS A 14 1.00 -18.04 4.19
C LYS A 14 2.46 -18.25 3.80
N ILE A 15 3.02 -19.36 4.27
CA ILE A 15 4.36 -19.83 3.89
C ILE A 15 4.21 -20.70 2.63
N ASP A 16 4.82 -20.27 1.54
CA ASP A 16 4.84 -21.01 0.29
C ASP A 16 5.99 -22.05 0.27
N PRO A 17 5.82 -23.18 -0.43
CA PRO A 17 6.88 -24.17 -0.57
C PRO A 17 8.04 -23.61 -1.41
N GLU A 18 9.27 -24.08 -1.15
CA GLU A 18 10.47 -23.67 -1.90
C GLU A 18 10.39 -23.97 -3.40
N THR A 19 9.60 -24.97 -3.80
CA THR A 19 9.37 -25.32 -5.21
C THR A 19 8.48 -24.32 -5.94
N THR A 20 7.76 -23.46 -5.22
CA THR A 20 6.93 -22.41 -5.80
C THR A 20 6.92 -21.19 -4.86
N PRO A 21 8.07 -20.50 -4.72
CA PRO A 21 8.20 -19.41 -3.78
C PRO A 21 7.24 -18.28 -4.15
N TYR A 22 6.74 -17.59 -3.13
CA TYR A 22 5.92 -16.37 -3.25
C TYR A 22 4.55 -16.54 -3.95
N ALA A 23 4.11 -17.76 -4.26
CA ALA A 23 2.84 -18.02 -4.94
C ALA A 23 1.63 -17.33 -4.26
N SER A 24 1.57 -17.36 -2.94
CA SER A 24 0.52 -16.70 -2.16
C SER A 24 0.69 -15.18 -2.15
N LYS A 25 1.94 -14.67 -2.12
CA LYS A 25 2.22 -13.24 -2.26
C LYS A 25 1.79 -12.68 -3.61
N TYR A 26 2.02 -13.40 -4.71
CA TYR A 26 1.54 -13.00 -6.04
C TYR A 26 0.02 -12.97 -6.15
N LYS A 27 -0.68 -13.93 -5.53
CA LYS A 27 -2.16 -13.90 -5.43
C LYS A 27 -2.63 -12.70 -4.62
N GLY A 28 -1.99 -12.44 -3.48
CA GLY A 28 -2.27 -11.26 -2.66
C GLY A 28 -2.07 -9.96 -3.44
N ARG A 29 -1.04 -9.90 -4.29
CA ARG A 29 -0.76 -8.73 -5.15
C ARG A 29 -1.91 -8.41 -6.09
N GLN A 30 -2.53 -9.43 -6.69
CA GLN A 30 -3.67 -9.22 -7.59
C GLN A 30 -4.83 -8.54 -6.85
N ILE A 31 -5.11 -8.96 -5.61
CA ILE A 31 -6.15 -8.35 -4.78
C ILE A 31 -5.82 -6.87 -4.49
N LEU A 32 -4.56 -6.56 -4.14
CA LEU A 32 -4.13 -5.18 -3.90
C LEU A 32 -4.23 -4.32 -5.16
N PHE A 33 -3.90 -4.87 -6.34
CA PHE A 33 -4.04 -4.16 -7.61
C PHE A 33 -5.49 -3.81 -7.92
N GLU A 34 -6.41 -4.75 -7.72
CA GLU A 34 -7.84 -4.50 -7.90
C GLU A 34 -8.35 -3.44 -6.93
N LEU A 35 -7.99 -3.52 -5.65
CA LEU A 35 -8.36 -2.51 -4.66
C LEU A 35 -7.81 -1.12 -5.01
N MET A 36 -6.56 -1.05 -5.46
CA MET A 36 -5.94 0.20 -5.86
C MET A 36 -6.66 0.81 -7.06
N ARG A 37 -6.94 0.02 -8.10
CA ARG A 37 -7.66 0.48 -9.30
C ARG A 37 -9.06 0.98 -8.93
N ASP A 38 -9.82 0.18 -8.17
CA ASP A 38 -11.16 0.56 -7.73
C ASP A 38 -11.12 1.85 -6.91
N GLY A 39 -10.11 2.01 -6.05
CA GLY A 39 -9.95 3.17 -5.18
C GLY A 39 -9.57 4.46 -5.90
N VAL A 40 -8.73 4.35 -6.94
CA VAL A 40 -8.44 5.49 -7.82
C VAL A 40 -9.72 5.98 -8.49
N VAL A 41 -10.51 5.08 -9.08
CA VAL A 41 -11.79 5.43 -9.72
C VAL A 41 -12.76 6.06 -8.73
N MET A 42 -12.90 5.46 -7.53
CA MET A 42 -13.76 6.02 -6.48
C MET A 42 -13.27 7.40 -6.01
N SER A 43 -11.95 7.62 -5.96
CA SER A 43 -11.36 8.88 -5.52
C SER A 43 -11.56 10.00 -6.54
N GLU A 44 -11.59 9.66 -7.83
CA GLU A 44 -11.91 10.61 -8.90
C GLU A 44 -13.39 11.02 -8.87
N GLN A 45 -14.29 10.09 -8.51
CA GLN A 45 -15.73 10.34 -8.48
C GLN A 45 -16.21 11.03 -7.20
N SER A 46 -15.67 10.61 -6.04
CA SER A 46 -16.08 11.11 -4.73
C SER A 46 -14.88 11.08 -3.78
N PRO A 47 -13.97 12.07 -3.90
CA PRO A 47 -12.80 12.15 -3.06
C PRO A 47 -13.22 12.31 -1.60
N SER A 48 -12.65 11.49 -0.73
CA SER A 48 -12.83 11.63 0.72
C SER A 48 -11.58 11.20 1.45
N ARG A 49 -11.30 11.84 2.59
CA ARG A 49 -10.13 11.50 3.41
C ARG A 49 -10.05 10.01 3.75
N LYS A 50 -11.17 9.39 4.13
CA LYS A 50 -11.22 7.96 4.46
C LYS A 50 -10.81 7.09 3.28
N LEU A 51 -11.27 7.44 2.07
CA LEU A 51 -10.89 6.71 0.86
C LEU A 51 -9.41 6.91 0.53
N THR A 52 -8.89 8.13 0.65
CA THR A 52 -7.48 8.41 0.39
C THR A 52 -6.56 7.71 1.41
N GLU A 53 -6.93 7.69 2.69
CA GLU A 53 -6.22 6.93 3.73
C GLU A 53 -6.24 5.42 3.44
N ALA A 54 -7.37 4.88 2.98
CA ALA A 54 -7.48 3.47 2.58
C ALA A 54 -6.65 3.15 1.33
N LEU A 55 -6.66 4.05 0.34
CA LEU A 55 -5.89 3.89 -0.90
C LEU A 55 -4.38 3.94 -0.62
N MET A 56 -3.95 4.81 0.31
CA MET A 56 -2.59 4.87 0.80
C MET A 56 -2.16 3.55 1.45
N ASP A 57 -2.99 2.97 2.32
CA ASP A 57 -2.72 1.66 2.94
C ASP A 57 -2.51 0.55 1.89
N VAL A 58 -3.34 0.55 0.83
CA VAL A 58 -3.20 -0.38 -0.30
C VAL A 58 -1.87 -0.18 -1.04
N TYR A 59 -1.49 1.06 -1.35
CA TYR A 59 -0.21 1.34 -2.02
C TYR A 59 1.00 0.88 -1.19
N VAL A 60 0.97 1.13 0.13
CA VAL A 60 2.03 0.69 1.05
C VAL A 60 2.14 -0.83 1.05
N ARG A 61 1.02 -1.55 1.22
CA ARG A 61 0.99 -3.02 1.18
C ARG A 61 1.50 -3.56 -0.15
N LEU A 62 1.17 -2.92 -1.26
CA LEU A 62 1.61 -3.33 -2.59
C LEU A 62 3.13 -3.17 -2.74
N ALA A 63 3.68 -2.07 -2.24
CA ALA A 63 5.13 -1.85 -2.28
C ALA A 63 5.89 -2.86 -1.40
N PHE A 64 5.40 -3.17 -0.20
CA PHE A 64 5.98 -4.22 0.64
C PHE A 64 5.87 -5.59 -0.01
N ASN A 65 4.74 -5.90 -0.65
CA ASN A 65 4.59 -7.14 -1.39
C ASN A 65 5.63 -7.28 -2.51
N TYR A 66 5.99 -6.20 -3.20
CA TYR A 66 7.09 -6.22 -4.17
C TYR A 66 8.45 -6.46 -3.50
N VAL A 67 8.74 -5.76 -2.41
CA VAL A 67 10.00 -5.94 -1.67
C VAL A 67 10.15 -7.38 -1.15
N ASP A 68 9.08 -7.92 -0.59
CA ASP A 68 8.98 -9.29 -0.07
C ASP A 68 9.15 -10.40 -1.12
N THR A 69 9.12 -10.03 -2.40
CA THR A 69 9.29 -10.95 -3.54
C THR A 69 10.54 -10.60 -4.35
N ASP A 70 11.46 -9.86 -3.72
CA ASP A 70 12.74 -9.44 -4.27
C ASP A 70 12.64 -8.50 -5.51
N GLU A 71 11.48 -7.89 -5.72
CA GLU A 71 11.20 -6.96 -6.82
C GLU A 71 11.36 -5.49 -6.37
N ILE A 72 12.53 -5.16 -5.81
CA ILE A 72 12.79 -3.88 -5.13
C ILE A 72 12.46 -2.66 -5.99
N ALA A 73 12.91 -2.61 -7.25
CA ALA A 73 12.67 -1.48 -8.15
C ALA A 73 11.18 -1.21 -8.40
N SER A 74 10.38 -2.28 -8.52
CA SER A 74 8.92 -2.19 -8.63
C SER A 74 8.32 -1.68 -7.31
N GLY A 75 8.81 -2.21 -6.19
CA GLY A 75 8.45 -1.76 -4.85
C GLY A 75 8.66 -0.27 -4.67
N GLU A 76 9.83 0.26 -4.99
CA GLU A 76 10.14 1.68 -4.90
C GLU A 76 9.24 2.55 -5.80
N LYS A 77 8.93 2.09 -7.01
CA LYS A 77 8.04 2.83 -7.93
C LYS A 77 6.64 2.98 -7.31
N VAL A 78 6.12 1.92 -6.71
CA VAL A 78 4.83 1.95 -6.01
C VAL A 78 4.92 2.79 -4.74
N LEU A 79 6.02 2.69 -3.99
CA LEU A 79 6.30 3.47 -2.78
C LEU A 79 6.28 4.98 -3.08
N ARG A 80 6.92 5.40 -4.18
CA ARG A 80 6.91 6.79 -4.67
C ARG A 80 5.50 7.26 -5.02
N ARG A 81 4.64 6.38 -5.53
CA ARG A 81 3.23 6.71 -5.78
C ARG A 81 2.45 6.86 -4.48
N ALA A 82 2.65 5.97 -3.52
CA ALA A 82 2.09 6.08 -2.18
C ALA A 82 2.48 7.41 -1.52
N TYR A 83 3.75 7.80 -1.66
CA TYR A 83 4.30 9.05 -1.15
C TYR A 83 3.57 10.28 -1.71
N GLN A 84 3.34 10.31 -3.02
CA GLN A 84 2.60 11.41 -3.66
C GLN A 84 1.16 11.54 -3.13
N VAL A 85 0.48 10.42 -2.90
CA VAL A 85 -0.87 10.39 -2.30
C VAL A 85 -0.84 10.91 -0.86
N VAL A 86 0.18 10.54 -0.08
CA VAL A 86 0.38 11.04 1.30
C VAL A 86 0.65 12.55 1.31
N LEU A 87 1.48 13.06 0.41
CA LEU A 87 1.73 14.49 0.31
C LEU A 87 0.46 15.28 -0.03
N GLN A 88 -0.38 14.75 -0.92
CA GLN A 88 -1.68 15.35 -1.23
C GLN A 88 -2.59 15.38 -0.01
N LEU A 89 -2.61 14.31 0.80
CA LEU A 89 -3.33 14.28 2.08
C LEU A 89 -2.78 15.30 3.08
N CYS A 90 -1.47 15.32 3.32
CA CYS A 90 -0.86 16.22 4.30
C CYS A 90 -0.94 17.70 3.93
N SER A 91 -1.19 18.01 2.64
CA SER A 91 -1.43 19.38 2.17
C SER A 91 -2.87 19.85 2.44
N ASP A 92 -3.76 18.96 2.88
CA ASP A 92 -5.12 19.30 3.29
C ASP A 92 -5.12 19.76 4.77
N PRO A 93 -5.46 21.03 5.05
CA PRO A 93 -5.45 21.58 6.41
C PRO A 93 -6.48 20.93 7.35
N SER A 94 -7.40 20.10 6.84
CA SER A 94 -8.33 19.30 7.65
C SER A 94 -7.70 18.02 8.25
N VAL A 95 -6.44 17.71 7.90
CA VAL A 95 -5.74 16.53 8.42
C VAL A 95 -5.24 16.78 9.84
N GLY A 96 -5.95 16.19 10.80
CA GLY A 96 -5.56 16.19 12.21
C GLY A 96 -4.20 15.51 12.48
N GLU A 97 -3.55 15.96 13.54
CA GLU A 97 -2.16 15.66 13.91
C GLU A 97 -1.85 14.15 14.06
N ALA A 98 -2.80 13.37 14.58
CA ALA A 98 -2.68 11.92 14.70
C ALA A 98 -2.54 11.18 13.35
N SER A 99 -3.31 11.61 12.32
CA SER A 99 -3.14 11.07 10.97
C SER A 99 -1.77 11.46 10.42
N MET A 100 -1.34 12.70 10.59
CA MET A 100 0.00 13.15 10.15
C MET A 100 1.13 12.32 10.76
N GLN A 101 1.00 11.91 12.03
CA GLN A 101 2.01 11.12 12.72
C GLN A 101 2.09 9.67 12.20
N LYS A 102 0.95 9.04 11.91
CA LYS A 102 0.89 7.73 11.23
C LYS A 102 1.54 7.80 9.85
N HIS A 103 1.24 8.85 9.08
CA HIS A 103 1.84 9.06 7.76
C HIS A 103 3.35 9.29 7.88
N ARG A 104 3.83 10.13 8.81
CA ARG A 104 5.27 10.34 9.05
C ARG A 104 6.00 9.05 9.42
N LEU A 105 5.41 8.20 10.27
CA LEU A 105 6.01 6.92 10.63
C LEU A 105 6.14 5.98 9.41
N MET A 106 5.13 5.98 8.54
CA MET A 106 5.20 5.25 7.26
C MET A 106 6.28 5.83 6.33
N LEU A 107 6.35 7.16 6.22
CA LEU A 107 7.39 7.85 5.44
C LEU A 107 8.80 7.52 5.93
N LEU A 108 8.99 7.44 7.25
CA LEU A 108 10.27 7.03 7.85
C LEU A 108 10.61 5.56 7.54
N LYS A 109 9.64 4.64 7.67
CA LYS A 109 9.83 3.24 7.27
C LYS A 109 10.18 3.12 5.78
N MET A 110 9.52 3.91 4.93
CA MET A 110 9.79 3.97 3.49
C MET A 110 11.20 4.51 3.19
N GLY A 111 11.61 5.58 3.86
CA GLY A 111 12.94 6.17 3.70
C GLY A 111 14.07 5.21 4.08
N ASN A 112 13.91 4.45 5.17
CA ASN A 112 14.90 3.46 5.59
C ASN A 112 15.06 2.32 4.59
N LEU A 113 13.99 1.92 3.90
CA LEU A 113 14.01 0.85 2.90
C LEU A 113 14.62 1.26 1.56
N MET A 114 14.57 2.56 1.21
CA MET A 114 15.19 3.09 -0.01
C MET A 114 16.68 3.43 0.17
N ALA A 115 17.17 3.44 1.41
CA ALA A 115 18.55 3.79 1.74
C ALA A 115 19.47 2.57 1.97
N SER A 116 18.89 1.37 1.98
CA SER A 116 19.57 0.06 2.11
C SER A 116 19.72 -0.62 0.76
#